data_AF-A0A5M8SMJ5-F1
#
_entry.id   AF-A0A5M8SMJ5-F1
#
_cell.length_a   1.000
_cell.length_b   1.000
_cell.length_c   1.000
_cell.angle_alpha   90.00
_cell.angle_beta   90.00
_cell.angle_gamma   90.00
#
_symmetry.space_group_name_H-M   'P 1'
#
loop_
_entity.id
_entity.type
_entity.pdbx_description
1 polymer ?
#
loop_
_entity_poly.entity_id
_entity_poly.type
_entity_poly.pdbx_seq_one_letter_code
_entity_poly.pdbx_strand_id
1 'polypeptide(L)'
;MSYPLLKTAARAAAFVGLLLLSPGLAPAQNADSSDINQLLNEIKTHAVLAEDDAQTLDAYTRSNTSTESHADRLRQVKVHTNDLIEDFNRMKELRPFGSPWQQEAIDRIQPLLQQMSSHLRATLNYYKENRHLVQMPPYRSYIKSNRQYITRATRLISDFVAYGQARADMDALGKSLPLPTPATEIP
;
A
#
# COMPACT_ATOMS: atom_id res chain seq x y z
N MET A 1 -62.99 0.54 -65.07
CA MET A 1 -62.75 -0.23 -63.84
C MET A 1 -61.33 -0.80 -63.90
N SER A 2 -60.65 -0.84 -62.75
CA SER A 2 -59.27 -1.28 -62.48
C SER A 2 -58.13 -0.27 -62.74
N TYR A 3 -57.33 -0.08 -61.67
CA TYR A 3 -56.15 0.79 -61.53
C TYR A 3 -54.95 0.33 -62.37
N PRO A 4 -53.90 1.17 -62.50
CA PRO A 4 -52.71 0.84 -61.70
C PRO A 4 -51.97 2.02 -61.05
N LEU A 5 -51.21 1.62 -60.02
CA LEU A 5 -50.19 2.33 -59.27
C LEU A 5 -49.03 2.82 -60.13
N LEU A 6 -48.44 3.97 -59.77
CA LEU A 6 -47.04 4.28 -60.04
C LEU A 6 -46.41 4.83 -58.77
N LYS A 7 -45.50 4.04 -58.20
CA LYS A 7 -44.61 4.39 -57.10
C LYS A 7 -43.42 5.14 -57.69
N THR A 8 -43.17 6.37 -57.24
CA THR A 8 -41.89 7.07 -57.45
C THR A 8 -41.18 7.18 -56.11
N ALA A 9 -39.94 6.69 -56.10
CA ALA A 9 -39.06 6.67 -54.94
C ALA A 9 -38.49 8.06 -54.68
N ALA A 10 -38.75 8.62 -53.50
CA ALA A 10 -38.02 9.76 -52.98
C ALA A 10 -36.85 9.25 -52.13
N ARG A 11 -35.63 9.58 -52.54
CA ARG A 11 -34.39 9.31 -51.80
C ARG A 11 -34.38 10.14 -50.51
N ALA A 12 -34.56 9.50 -49.36
CA ALA A 12 -34.27 10.10 -48.07
C ALA A 12 -32.75 10.08 -47.86
N ALA A 13 -32.12 11.26 -47.84
CA ALA A 13 -30.75 11.41 -47.40
C ALA A 13 -30.70 11.24 -45.87
N ALA A 14 -30.09 10.16 -45.40
CA ALA A 14 -29.82 9.95 -44.00
C ALA A 14 -28.61 10.81 -43.59
N PHE A 15 -28.84 11.82 -42.75
CA PHE A 15 -27.77 12.48 -42.00
C PHE A 15 -27.25 11.48 -40.95
N VAL A 16 -26.11 10.85 -41.23
CA VAL A 16 -25.33 10.16 -40.19
C VAL A 16 -24.69 11.25 -39.34
N GLY A 17 -25.30 11.52 -38.18
CA GLY A 17 -24.69 12.33 -37.14
C GLY A 17 -23.44 11.61 -36.63
N LEU A 18 -22.28 12.06 -37.08
CA LEU A 18 -20.99 11.67 -36.55
C LEU A 18 -20.92 12.21 -35.10
N LEU A 19 -21.22 11.35 -34.13
CA LEU A 19 -20.91 11.58 -32.72
C LEU A 19 -19.40 11.77 -32.61
N LEU A 20 -18.98 13.04 -32.51
CA LEU A 20 -17.63 13.41 -32.11
C LEU A 20 -17.40 12.82 -30.72
N LEU A 21 -16.69 11.70 -30.68
CA LEU A 21 -16.03 11.20 -29.49
C LEU A 21 -15.00 12.25 -29.08
N SER A 22 -15.43 13.24 -28.29
CA SER A 22 -14.49 14.04 -27.52
C SER A 22 -13.68 13.06 -26.68
N PRO A 23 -12.35 12.95 -26.85
CA PRO A 23 -11.55 12.18 -25.92
C PRO A 23 -11.78 12.84 -24.57
N GLY A 24 -12.47 12.12 -23.67
CA GLY A 24 -12.62 12.57 -22.30
C GLY A 24 -11.21 12.91 -21.80
N LEU A 25 -11.04 14.13 -21.29
CA LEU A 25 -9.83 14.55 -20.61
C LEU A 25 -9.61 13.57 -19.46
N ALA A 26 -8.84 12.51 -19.70
CA ALA A 26 -8.31 11.71 -18.62
C ALA A 26 -7.49 12.68 -17.77
N PRO A 27 -7.74 12.76 -16.44
CA PRO A 27 -6.90 13.58 -15.59
C PRO A 27 -5.44 13.17 -15.83
N ALA A 28 -4.56 14.16 -16.00
CA ALA A 28 -3.13 13.90 -16.11
C ALA A 28 -2.71 13.05 -14.92
N GLN A 29 -2.32 11.80 -15.17
CA GLN A 29 -1.86 10.92 -14.11
C GLN A 29 -0.52 11.48 -13.61
N ASN A 30 -0.43 11.75 -12.30
CA ASN A 30 0.85 12.10 -11.70
C ASN A 30 1.84 10.95 -11.97
N ALA A 31 3.05 11.30 -12.40
CA ALA A 31 4.15 10.37 -12.41
C ALA A 31 4.44 9.87 -10.99
N ASP A 32 5.13 8.73 -10.87
CA ASP A 32 5.53 8.22 -9.57
C ASP A 32 6.47 9.20 -8.88
N SER A 33 6.17 9.54 -7.63
CA SER A 33 7.02 10.38 -6.78
C SER A 33 8.19 9.55 -6.23
N SER A 34 9.43 10.01 -6.47
CA SER A 34 10.64 9.42 -5.88
C SER A 34 10.62 9.48 -4.35
N ASP A 35 10.14 10.58 -3.80
CA ASP A 35 10.15 10.85 -2.36
C ASP A 35 9.19 9.89 -1.64
N ILE A 36 8.02 9.63 -2.24
CA ILE A 36 7.09 8.62 -1.72
C ILE A 36 7.71 7.22 -1.79
N ASN A 37 8.41 6.87 -2.87
CA ASN A 37 9.07 5.57 -2.99
C ASN A 37 10.19 5.40 -1.94
N GLN A 38 10.95 6.47 -1.66
CA GLN A 38 11.95 6.46 -0.60
C GLN A 38 11.31 6.25 0.77
N LEU A 39 10.31 7.05 1.13
CA LEU A 39 9.61 6.93 2.41
C LEU A 39 8.94 5.56 2.57
N LEU A 40 8.38 4.99 1.49
CA LEU A 40 7.81 3.65 1.53
C LEU A 40 8.85 2.56 1.88
N ASN A 41 10.11 2.71 1.44
CA ASN A 41 11.22 1.84 1.83
C ASN A 41 11.67 2.06 3.29
N GLU A 42 11.69 3.30 3.76
CA GLU A 42 12.00 3.63 5.16
C GLU A 42 10.93 3.05 6.10
N ILE A 43 9.65 3.24 5.76
CA ILE A 43 8.50 2.65 6.45
C ILE A 43 8.60 1.13 6.49
N LYS A 44 8.97 0.47 5.38
CA LYS A 44 9.21 -0.98 5.35
C LYS A 44 10.32 -1.38 6.32
N THR A 45 11.41 -0.63 6.37
CA THR A 45 12.54 -0.91 7.25
C THR A 45 12.09 -0.89 8.71
N HIS A 46 11.42 0.18 9.15
CA HIS A 46 10.89 0.26 10.51
C HIS A 46 9.79 -0.76 10.80
N ALA A 47 8.99 -1.15 9.79
CA ALA A 47 7.96 -2.19 9.94
C ALA A 47 8.59 -3.55 10.27
N VAL A 48 9.61 -3.93 9.51
CA VAL A 48 10.35 -5.18 9.71
C VAL A 48 11.04 -5.20 11.08
N LEU A 49 11.63 -4.08 11.52
CA LEU A 49 12.24 -3.98 12.85
C LEU A 49 11.19 -4.13 13.97
N ALA A 50 10.04 -3.45 13.84
CA ALA A 50 8.94 -3.59 14.79
C ALA A 50 8.38 -5.02 14.82
N GLU A 51 8.32 -5.69 13.67
CA GLU A 51 7.89 -7.09 13.57
C GLU A 51 8.88 -8.03 14.26
N ASP A 52 10.19 -7.89 14.01
CA ASP A 52 11.23 -8.71 14.64
C ASP A 52 11.19 -8.58 16.17
N ASP A 53 11.03 -7.35 16.67
CA ASP A 53 10.88 -7.11 18.10
C ASP A 53 9.63 -7.76 18.68
N ALA A 54 8.50 -7.67 17.97
CA ALA A 54 7.24 -8.25 18.40
C ALA A 54 7.26 -9.79 18.36
N GLN A 55 7.95 -10.38 17.38
CA GLN A 55 8.19 -11.81 17.31
C GLN A 55 9.07 -12.28 18.47
N THR A 56 10.13 -11.54 18.78
CA THR A 56 11.00 -11.81 19.92
C THR A 56 10.24 -11.71 21.24
N LEU A 57 9.42 -10.67 21.42
CA LEU A 57 8.58 -10.51 22.61
C LEU A 57 7.57 -11.66 22.77
N ASP A 58 6.95 -12.12 21.68
CA ASP A 58 6.06 -13.28 21.69
C ASP A 58 6.80 -14.59 22.02
N ALA A 59 8.07 -14.72 21.64
CA ALA A 59 8.92 -15.82 22.07
C ALA A 59 9.23 -15.77 23.58
N TYR A 60 9.48 -14.59 24.15
CA TYR A 60 9.73 -14.45 25.58
C TYR A 60 8.58 -14.99 26.43
N THR A 61 7.33 -14.79 25.99
CA THR A 61 6.14 -15.30 26.69
C THR A 61 6.11 -16.83 26.85
N ARG A 62 6.91 -17.57 26.06
CA ARG A 62 6.99 -19.04 26.06
C ARG A 62 8.24 -19.56 26.76
N SER A 63 8.97 -18.70 27.45
CA SER A 63 10.26 -19.00 28.08
C SER A 63 10.36 -18.40 29.49
N ASN A 64 11.40 -18.76 30.24
CA ASN A 64 11.68 -18.18 31.57
C ASN A 64 12.43 -16.82 31.47
N THR A 65 12.08 -15.99 30.48
CA THR A 65 12.68 -14.68 30.29
C THR A 65 12.24 -13.71 31.40
N SER A 66 13.18 -12.86 31.86
CA SER A 66 12.93 -11.92 32.96
C SER A 66 11.92 -10.84 32.60
N THR A 67 11.20 -10.33 33.59
CA THR A 67 10.28 -9.20 33.44
C THR A 67 10.96 -7.96 32.87
N GLU A 68 12.23 -7.75 33.19
CA GLU A 68 13.09 -6.68 32.71
C GLU A 68 13.34 -6.83 31.20
N SER A 69 13.69 -8.04 30.75
CA SER A 69 13.86 -8.33 29.32
C SER A 69 12.56 -8.14 28.53
N HIS A 70 11.41 -8.49 29.11
CA HIS A 70 10.10 -8.17 28.54
C HIS A 70 9.88 -6.64 28.42
N ALA A 71 10.27 -5.88 29.45
CA ALA A 71 10.16 -4.42 29.45
C ALA A 71 10.99 -3.79 28.33
N ASP A 72 12.23 -4.24 28.19
CA ASP A 72 13.18 -3.69 27.22
C ASP A 72 12.76 -4.02 25.79
N ARG A 73 12.30 -5.24 25.54
CA ARG A 73 11.79 -5.59 24.21
C ARG A 73 10.49 -4.84 23.88
N LEU A 74 9.58 -4.67 24.83
CA LEU A 74 8.37 -3.87 24.63
C LEU A 74 8.69 -2.40 24.34
N ARG A 75 9.79 -1.87 24.91
CA ARG A 75 10.31 -0.54 24.60
C ARG A 75 10.82 -0.45 23.16
N GLN A 76 11.53 -1.48 22.68
CA GLN A 76 12.03 -1.54 21.30
C GLN A 76 10.87 -1.60 20.29
N VAL A 77 9.87 -2.45 20.52
CA VAL A 77 8.62 -2.48 19.72
C VAL A 77 8.02 -1.07 19.62
N LYS A 78 7.98 -0.34 20.74
CA LYS A 78 7.45 1.03 20.77
C LYS A 78 8.30 2.02 19.97
N VAL A 79 9.62 1.95 20.06
CA VAL A 79 10.52 2.82 19.31
C VAL A 79 10.30 2.63 17.82
N HIS A 80 10.47 1.41 17.31
CA HIS A 80 10.34 1.16 15.86
C HIS A 80 8.91 1.39 15.33
N THR A 81 7.88 1.16 16.16
CA THR A 81 6.50 1.54 15.80
C THR A 81 6.34 3.05 15.66
N ASN A 82 6.96 3.84 16.54
CA ASN A 82 6.90 5.29 16.45
C ASN A 82 7.65 5.81 15.23
N ASP A 83 8.85 5.29 14.96
CA ASP A 83 9.66 5.66 13.79
C ASP A 83 8.89 5.35 12.49
N LEU A 84 8.26 4.18 12.42
CA LEU A 84 7.37 3.81 11.31
C LEU A 84 6.21 4.81 11.13
N ILE A 85 5.58 5.23 12.22
CA ILE A 85 4.43 6.15 12.17
C ILE A 85 4.89 7.54 11.74
N GLU A 86 6.07 7.97 12.17
CA GLU A 86 6.67 9.24 11.78
C GLU A 86 6.93 9.29 10.27
N ASP A 87 7.62 8.28 9.73
CA ASP A 87 7.87 8.20 8.28
C ASP A 87 6.58 8.11 7.48
N PHE A 88 5.59 7.36 7.97
CA PHE A 88 4.27 7.31 7.33
C PHE A 88 3.58 8.67 7.30
N ASN A 89 3.68 9.46 8.36
CA ASN A 89 3.08 10.79 8.39
C ASN A 89 3.74 11.72 7.37
N ARG A 90 5.07 11.65 7.22
CA ARG A 90 5.79 12.37 6.17
C ARG A 90 5.34 11.92 4.77
N MET A 91 5.17 10.61 4.55
CA MET A 91 4.68 10.07 3.28
C MET A 91 3.26 10.54 2.96
N LYS A 92 2.39 10.59 3.97
CA LYS A 92 1.01 11.04 3.83
C LYS A 92 0.90 12.51 3.44
N GLU A 93 1.82 13.37 3.88
CA GLU A 93 1.88 14.77 3.44
C GLU A 93 2.14 14.91 1.94
N LEU A 94 2.85 13.94 1.35
CA LEU A 94 3.14 13.89 -0.08
C LEU A 94 2.02 13.27 -0.92
N ARG A 95 0.95 12.76 -0.29
CA ARG A 95 -0.15 12.06 -0.98
C ARG A 95 -0.66 12.80 -2.24
N PRO A 96 -0.92 14.12 -2.23
CA PRO A 96 -1.44 14.82 -3.42
C PRO A 96 -0.50 14.80 -4.63
N PHE A 97 0.80 14.61 -4.40
CA PHE A 97 1.84 14.59 -5.43
C PHE A 97 2.17 13.18 -5.92
N GLY A 98 1.60 12.15 -5.29
CA GLY A 98 1.80 10.76 -5.70
C GLY A 98 0.95 10.39 -6.91
N SER A 99 1.42 9.37 -7.64
CA SER A 99 0.63 8.69 -8.65
C SER A 99 -0.55 7.93 -8.03
N PRO A 100 -1.55 7.49 -8.82
CA PRO A 100 -2.75 6.84 -8.28
C PRO A 100 -2.48 5.65 -7.35
N TRP A 101 -1.48 4.83 -7.66
CA TRP A 101 -1.14 3.66 -6.82
C TRP A 101 -0.44 4.09 -5.52
N GLN A 102 0.36 5.16 -5.54
CA GLN A 102 1.01 5.71 -4.34
C GLN A 102 -0.02 6.29 -3.39
N GLN A 103 -1.04 6.98 -3.92
CA GLN A 103 -2.18 7.44 -3.14
C GLN A 103 -2.95 6.27 -2.52
N GLU A 104 -3.21 5.21 -3.29
CA GLU A 104 -3.85 4.00 -2.78
C GLU A 104 -3.01 3.33 -1.68
N ALA A 105 -1.68 3.26 -1.84
CA ALA A 105 -0.79 2.72 -0.82
C ALA A 105 -0.93 3.46 0.50
N ILE A 106 -0.88 4.79 0.47
CA ILE A 106 -1.08 5.65 1.64
C ILE A 106 -2.44 5.38 2.29
N ASP A 107 -3.51 5.36 1.50
CA ASP A 107 -4.87 5.17 1.99
C ASP A 107 -5.08 3.80 2.66
N ARG A 108 -4.47 2.75 2.10
CA ARG A 108 -4.61 1.38 2.61
C ARG A 108 -3.71 1.10 3.81
N ILE A 109 -2.54 1.73 3.90
CA ILE A 109 -1.63 1.57 5.04
C ILE A 109 -2.16 2.31 6.27
N GLN A 110 -2.72 3.53 6.11
CA GLN A 110 -3.18 4.36 7.23
C GLN A 110 -4.02 3.64 8.30
N PRO A 111 -5.14 2.96 7.97
CA PRO A 111 -5.98 2.32 8.98
C PRO A 111 -5.26 1.17 9.70
N LEU A 112 -4.34 0.46 9.05
CA LEU A 112 -3.56 -0.60 9.70
C LEU A 112 -2.60 -0.04 10.74
N LEU A 113 -1.94 1.10 10.45
CA LEU A 113 -1.03 1.74 11.40
C LEU A 113 -1.77 2.29 12.62
N GLN A 114 -2.99 2.81 12.42
CA GLN A 114 -3.85 3.24 13.52
C GLN A 114 -4.23 2.06 14.43
N GLN A 115 -4.62 0.92 13.84
CA GLN A 115 -4.92 -0.30 14.60
C GLN A 115 -3.68 -0.79 15.36
N MET A 116 -2.54 -0.90 14.68
CA MET A 116 -1.27 -1.31 15.27
C MET A 116 -0.89 -0.43 16.47
N SER A 117 -0.95 0.90 16.33
CA SER A 117 -0.68 1.86 17.42
C SER A 117 -1.64 1.68 18.60
N SER A 118 -2.93 1.48 18.33
CA SER A 118 -3.94 1.24 19.37
C SER A 118 -3.66 -0.04 20.17
N HIS A 119 -3.33 -1.14 19.48
CA HIS A 119 -3.02 -2.42 20.12
C HIS A 119 -1.71 -2.39 20.91
N LEU A 120 -0.70 -1.67 20.41
CA LEU A 120 0.54 -1.46 21.14
C LEU A 120 0.29 -0.66 22.42
N ARG A 121 -0.51 0.42 22.35
CA ARG A 121 -0.90 1.20 23.53
C ARG A 121 -1.63 0.36 24.57
N ALA A 122 -2.57 -0.48 24.15
CA ALA A 122 -3.28 -1.39 25.05
C ALA A 122 -2.32 -2.38 25.73
N THR A 123 -1.36 -2.92 24.98
CA THR A 123 -0.34 -3.84 25.48
C THR A 123 0.59 -3.17 26.49
N LEU A 124 1.05 -1.95 26.20
CA LEU A 124 1.87 -1.13 27.09
C LEU A 124 1.14 -0.80 28.40
N ASN A 125 -0.14 -0.43 28.31
CA ASN A 125 -0.96 -0.14 29.48
C ASN A 125 -1.15 -1.38 30.35
N TYR A 126 -1.52 -2.51 29.73
CA TYR A 126 -1.67 -3.78 30.45
C TYR A 126 -0.35 -4.18 31.15
N TYR A 127 0.78 -4.09 30.45
CA TYR A 127 2.09 -4.39 31.04
C TYR A 127 2.40 -3.46 32.23
N LYS A 128 2.16 -2.16 32.10
CA LYS A 128 2.43 -1.18 33.16
C LYS A 128 1.70 -1.53 34.46
N GLU A 129 0.46 -1.96 34.36
CA GLU A 129 -0.41 -2.32 35.50
C GLU A 129 -0.12 -3.72 36.04
N ASN A 130 0.44 -4.61 35.22
CA ASN A 130 0.54 -6.05 35.50
C ASN A 130 1.96 -6.62 35.31
N ARG A 131 3.00 -5.85 35.62
CA ARG A 131 4.42 -6.21 35.31
C ARG A 131 4.84 -7.58 35.85
N HIS A 132 4.30 -8.02 36.97
CA HIS A 132 4.63 -9.32 37.58
C HIS A 132 3.92 -10.51 36.92
N LEU A 133 3.00 -10.26 35.96
CA LEU A 133 2.17 -11.26 35.31
C LEU A 133 2.62 -11.60 33.87
N VAL A 134 3.89 -11.39 33.53
CA VAL A 134 4.43 -11.67 32.18
C VAL A 134 4.31 -13.13 31.73
N GLN A 135 4.10 -14.05 32.67
CA GLN A 135 3.87 -15.47 32.39
C GLN A 135 2.38 -15.85 32.26
N MET A 136 1.48 -14.93 32.60
CA MET A 136 0.05 -15.24 32.69
C MET A 136 -0.65 -15.16 31.34
N PRO A 137 -1.67 -16.00 31.09
CA PRO A 137 -2.38 -16.04 29.81
C PRO A 137 -2.87 -14.68 29.27
N PRO A 138 -3.39 -13.74 30.09
CA PRO A 138 -3.84 -12.46 29.58
C PRO A 138 -2.69 -11.63 28.96
N TYR A 139 -1.52 -11.58 29.60
CA TYR A 139 -0.35 -10.91 29.04
C TYR A 139 0.05 -11.51 27.68
N ARG A 140 0.10 -12.85 27.60
CA ARG A 140 0.41 -13.56 26.34
C ARG A 140 -0.57 -13.22 25.23
N SER A 141 -1.85 -13.07 25.56
CA SER A 141 -2.89 -12.68 24.60
C SER A 141 -2.66 -11.27 24.03
N TYR A 142 -2.31 -10.30 24.88
CA TYR A 142 -1.95 -8.94 24.44
C TYR A 142 -0.72 -8.94 23.52
N ILE A 143 0.35 -9.64 23.90
CA ILE A 143 1.57 -9.74 23.08
C ILE A 143 1.27 -10.38 21.73
N LYS A 144 0.55 -11.50 21.72
CA LYS A 144 0.16 -12.19 20.48
C LYS A 144 -0.69 -11.30 19.57
N SER A 145 -1.68 -10.60 20.14
CA SER A 145 -2.52 -9.68 19.39
C SER A 145 -1.71 -8.55 18.79
N ASN A 146 -0.85 -7.90 19.58
CA ASN A 146 0.04 -6.84 19.11
C ASN A 146 0.92 -7.31 17.93
N ARG A 147 1.54 -8.48 18.05
CA ARG A 147 2.32 -9.09 16.96
C ARG A 147 1.49 -9.28 15.70
N GLN A 148 0.26 -9.78 15.80
CA GLN A 148 -0.60 -9.99 14.63
C GLN A 148 -0.89 -8.69 13.86
N TYR A 149 -1.10 -7.57 14.55
CA TYR A 149 -1.32 -6.28 13.89
C TYR A 149 -0.05 -5.75 13.22
N ILE A 150 1.11 -5.88 13.89
CA ILE A 150 2.41 -5.48 13.33
C ILE A 150 2.75 -6.32 12.08
N THR A 151 2.59 -7.64 12.13
CA THR A 151 2.80 -8.53 10.97
C THR A 151 1.89 -8.15 9.79
N ARG A 152 0.61 -7.83 10.05
CA ARG A 152 -0.33 -7.43 8.98
C ARG A 152 0.09 -6.12 8.32
N ALA A 153 0.50 -5.13 9.10
CA ALA A 153 1.01 -3.86 8.58
C ALA A 153 2.27 -4.08 7.74
N THR A 154 3.24 -4.82 8.28
CA THR A 154 4.52 -5.12 7.61
C THR A 154 4.33 -5.82 6.28
N ARG A 155 3.41 -6.78 6.22
CA ARG A 155 3.07 -7.48 4.97
C ARG A 155 2.53 -6.50 3.91
N LEU A 156 1.52 -5.71 4.24
CA LEU A 156 0.93 -4.77 3.28
C LEU A 156 1.95 -3.73 2.79
N ILE A 157 2.75 -3.19 3.70
CA ILE A 157 3.82 -2.24 3.37
C ILE A 157 4.83 -2.90 2.41
N SER A 158 5.25 -4.14 2.71
CA SER A 158 6.19 -4.88 1.87
C SER A 158 5.62 -5.16 0.48
N ASP A 159 4.32 -5.49 0.39
CA ASP A 159 3.64 -5.70 -0.89
C ASP A 159 3.66 -4.43 -1.76
N PHE A 160 3.44 -3.25 -1.16
CA PHE A 160 3.51 -1.97 -1.90
C PHE A 160 4.93 -1.58 -2.30
N VAL A 161 5.94 -1.84 -1.46
CA VAL A 161 7.35 -1.64 -1.85
C VAL A 161 7.70 -2.53 -3.05
N ALA A 162 7.33 -3.81 -3.00
CA ALA A 162 7.58 -4.75 -4.08
C ALA A 162 6.86 -4.33 -5.38
N TYR A 163 5.61 -3.86 -5.26
CA TYR A 163 4.86 -3.32 -6.39
C TYR A 163 5.56 -2.11 -7.03
N GLY A 164 6.01 -1.14 -6.22
CA GLY A 164 6.74 0.03 -6.70
C GLY A 164 8.05 -0.33 -7.41
N GLN A 165 8.78 -1.32 -6.88
CA GLN A 165 10.00 -1.85 -7.50
C GLN A 165 9.71 -2.51 -8.85
N ALA A 166 8.73 -3.41 -8.92
CA ALA A 166 8.35 -4.07 -10.16
C ALA A 166 7.92 -3.07 -11.25
N ARG A 167 7.22 -1.99 -10.88
CA ARG A 167 6.83 -0.93 -11.80
C ARG A 167 8.03 -0.15 -12.34
N ALA A 168 8.98 0.20 -11.47
CA ALA A 168 10.21 0.87 -11.89
C ALA A 168 11.04 0.00 -12.85
N ASP A 169 11.12 -1.31 -12.60
CA ASP A 169 11.80 -2.26 -13.48
C ASP A 169 11.13 -2.35 -14.85
N MET A 170 9.80 -2.39 -14.90
CA MET A 170 9.04 -2.38 -16.16
C MET A 170 9.28 -1.10 -16.97
N ASP A 171 9.28 0.06 -16.32
CA ASP A 171 9.54 1.35 -16.98
C ASP A 171 10.97 1.42 -17.53
N ALA A 172 11.95 0.86 -16.81
CA ALA A 172 13.33 0.77 -17.27
C ALA A 172 13.46 -0.16 -18.49
N LEU A 173 12.82 -1.32 -18.45
CA LEU A 173 12.81 -2.28 -19.57
C LEU A 173 12.16 -1.66 -20.82
N GLY A 174 11.01 -0.99 -20.67
CA GLY A 174 10.32 -0.33 -21.78
C GLY A 174 11.16 0.72 -22.50
N LYS A 175 12.04 1.44 -21.77
CA LYS A 175 12.98 2.41 -22.35
C LYS A 175 14.17 1.76 -23.06
N SER A 176 14.52 0.53 -22.69
CA SER A 176 15.71 -0.18 -23.20
C SER A 176 15.46 -1.04 -24.43
N LEU A 177 14.19 -1.32 -24.77
CA LEU A 177 13.83 -2.14 -25.93
C LEU A 177 14.03 -1.36 -27.24
N PRO A 178 14.91 -1.80 -28.16
CA PRO A 178 14.98 -1.22 -29.49
C PRO A 178 13.69 -1.58 -30.26
N LEU A 179 12.93 -0.57 -30.70
CA LEU A 179 11.79 -0.79 -31.58
C LEU A 179 12.27 -1.30 -32.94
N PRO A 180 11.62 -2.31 -33.55
CA PRO A 180 11.98 -2.76 -34.89
C PRO A 180 11.87 -1.59 -35.87
N THR A 181 12.98 -1.24 -36.51
CA THR A 181 12.98 -0.33 -37.66
C THR A 181 12.08 -0.90 -38.74
N PRO A 182 11.10 -0.16 -39.27
CA PRO A 182 10.27 -0.63 -40.37
C PRO A 182 11.20 -1.07 -41.50
N ALA A 183 11.02 -2.30 -41.97
CA ALA A 183 11.74 -2.80 -43.14
C ALA A 183 11.47 -1.83 -44.29
N THR A 184 12.51 -1.14 -44.75
CA THR A 184 12.49 -0.41 -46.02
C THR A 184 12.12 -1.43 -47.10
N GLU A 185 10.89 -1.35 -47.61
CA GLU A 185 10.50 -1.99 -48.86
C GLU A 185 11.45 -1.47 -49.94
N ILE A 186 12.27 -2.36 -50.48
CA ILE A 186 13.11 -2.08 -51.64
C ILE A 186 12.24 -2.35 -52.88
N PRO A 187 12.15 -1.40 -53.83
CA PRO A 187 11.27 -1.48 -55.00
C PRO A 187 11.63 -2.59 -56.00
#